data_AF-A0A4V3KSD1-F1
#
_entry.id   AF-A0A4V3KSD1-F1
#
_cell.length_a   1.000
_cell.length_b   1.000
_cell.length_c   1.000
_cell.angle_alpha   90.00
_cell.angle_beta   90.00
_cell.angle_gamma   90.00
#
_symmetry.space_group_name_H-M   'P 1'
#
loop_
_entity.id
_entity.type
_entity.pdbx_description
1 polymer ?
#
loop_
_entity_poly.entity_id
_entity_poly.type
_entity_poly.pdbx_seq_one_letter_code
_entity_poly.pdbx_strand_id
1 'polypeptide(L)' 'MATTTAPWNTEKPTALLVLADGTVIEGRGLGATGSAVAEVCFNTALTGYQEILTDPSYPGQIVTFPFPHIDN' A
#
# COMPACT_ATOMS: atom_id res chain seq x y z
N MET A 1 36.65 -12.31 -20.22
CA MET A 1 35.51 -11.37 -20.31
C MET A 1 34.94 -11.24 -18.91
N ALA A 2 35.04 -10.07 -18.28
CA ALA A 2 34.58 -9.88 -16.90
C ALA A 2 33.07 -9.59 -16.91
N THR A 3 32.30 -10.45 -16.26
CA THR A 3 30.86 -10.25 -16.03
C THR A 3 30.71 -9.08 -15.05
N THR A 4 30.19 -7.95 -15.51
CA THR A 4 29.87 -6.81 -14.65
C THR A 4 28.61 -7.17 -13.85
N THR A 5 28.77 -7.44 -12.56
CA THR A 5 27.64 -7.58 -11.63
C THR A 5 26.97 -6.22 -11.50
N ALA A 6 25.66 -6.15 -11.76
CA ALA A 6 24.89 -4.92 -11.57
C ALA A 6 24.99 -4.45 -10.11
N PRO A 7 25.12 -3.14 -9.84
CA PRO A 7 25.22 -2.64 -8.47
C PRO A 7 23.93 -2.91 -7.70
N TRP A 8 24.04 -2.94 -6.36
CA TRP A 8 22.89 -2.99 -5.45
C TRP A 8 21.96 -1.81 -5.76
N ASN A 9 20.79 -2.12 -6.33
CA ASN A 9 19.74 -1.17 -6.64
C ASN A 9 18.95 -0.90 -5.35
N THR A 10 19.09 0.31 -4.79
CA THR A 10 18.12 0.83 -3.84
C THR A 10 16.90 1.30 -4.63
N GLU A 11 15.83 0.52 -4.65
CA GLU A 11 14.59 0.94 -5.32
C GLU A 11 14.05 2.20 -4.66
N LYS A 12 13.81 3.23 -5.48
CA LYS A 12 13.20 4.48 -5.01
C LYS A 12 11.71 4.23 -4.72
N PRO A 13 11.18 4.62 -3.55
CA PRO A 13 9.76 4.54 -3.26
C PRO A 13 8.94 5.30 -4.30
N THR A 14 7.77 4.75 -4.65
CA THR A 14 6.82 5.39 -5.59
C THR A 14 5.53 5.82 -4.91
N ALA A 15 5.32 5.47 -3.64
CA ALA A 15 4.20 5.90 -2.82
C ALA A 15 4.62 6.11 -1.35
N LEU A 16 3.86 6.94 -0.64
CA LEU A 16 4.05 7.27 0.77
C LEU A 16 2.69 7.25 1.48
N LEU A 17 2.62 6.63 2.65
CA LEU A 17 1.52 6.82 3.62
C LEU A 17 2.01 7.75 4.72
N VAL A 18 1.40 8.93 4.83
CA VAL A 18 1.75 9.95 5.83
C VAL A 18 0.62 10.05 6.85
N LEU A 19 0.93 9.83 8.12
CA LEU A 19 -0.04 9.89 9.22
C LEU A 19 -0.02 11.26 9.91
N ALA A 20 -1.12 11.58 10.60
CA ALA A 20 -1.28 12.88 11.27
C ALA A 20 -0.25 13.14 12.38
N ASP A 21 0.37 12.09 12.93
CA ASP A 21 1.43 12.18 13.93
C ASP A 21 2.84 12.44 13.32
N GLY A 22 2.94 12.52 11.99
CA GLY A 22 4.19 12.69 11.26
C GLY A 22 4.87 11.39 10.85
N THR A 23 4.31 10.22 11.17
CA THR A 23 4.80 8.93 10.70
C THR A 23 4.72 8.86 9.17
N VAL A 24 5.81 8.44 8.53
CA VAL A 24 5.88 8.23 7.07
C VAL A 24 6.26 6.79 6.80
N ILE A 25 5.43 6.08 6.04
CA ILE A 25 5.66 4.71 5.61
C ILE A 25 5.89 4.72 4.09
N GLU A 26 7.08 4.29 3.67
CA GLU A 26 7.47 4.22 2.26
C GLU A 26 7.02 2.92 1.62
N GLY A 27 6.59 2.99 0.36
CA GLY A 27 6.19 1.80 -0.38
C GLY A 27 6.16 2.00 -1.88
N ARG A 28 5.54 1.02 -2.54
CA ARG A 28 5.32 1.02 -3.99
C ARG A 28 3.85 1.26 -4.27
N GLY A 29 3.56 2.28 -5.08
CA GLY A 29 2.21 2.55 -5.55
C GLY A 29 1.70 1.44 -6.48
N LEU A 30 0.45 1.05 -6.28
CA LEU A 30 -0.31 0.14 -7.14
C LEU A 30 -1.69 0.77 -7.38
N GLY A 31 -2.16 0.78 -8.64
CA GLY A 31 -3.43 1.41 -9.02
C GLY A 31 -3.28 2.86 -9.49
N ALA A 32 -4.28 3.70 -9.22
CA ALA A 32 -4.33 5.07 -9.72
C ALA A 32 -3.29 5.98 -9.04
N THR A 33 -2.66 6.86 -9.84
CA THR A 33 -1.73 7.87 -9.32
C THR A 33 -2.48 9.08 -8.78
N GLY A 34 -1.99 9.65 -7.68
CA GLY A 34 -2.54 10.88 -7.10
C GLY A 34 -2.26 10.96 -5.61
N SER A 35 -3.05 11.79 -4.93
CA SER A 35 -3.02 11.93 -3.47
C SER A 35 -4.45 11.95 -2.94
N ALA A 36 -4.68 11.28 -1.81
CA ALA A 36 -5.94 11.33 -1.09
C ALA A 36 -5.67 11.56 0.40
N VAL A 37 -6.60 12.25 1.06
CA VAL A 37 -6.64 12.40 2.52
C VAL A 37 -7.84 11.61 3.01
N ALA A 38 -7.62 10.74 3.99
CA ALA A 38 -8.61 9.76 4.43
C ALA A 38 -8.30 9.29 5.85
N GLU A 39 -9.31 8.74 6.52
CA GLU A 39 -9.12 7.98 7.75
C GLU A 39 -8.46 6.64 7.43
N VAL A 40 -7.42 6.27 8.19
CA VAL A 40 -6.79 4.96 8.06
C VAL A 40 -7.48 3.99 9.01
N CYS A 41 -7.97 2.87 8.48
CA CYS A 41 -8.58 1.81 9.27
C CYS A 41 -7.90 0.46 9.02
N PHE A 42 -8.14 -0.49 9.91
CA PHE A 42 -7.59 -1.84 9.84
C PHE A 42 -8.72 -2.87 9.91
N ASN A 43 -8.77 -3.77 8.91
CA ASN A 43 -9.76 -4.82 8.84
C ASN A 43 -9.09 -6.18 9.08
N THR A 44 -9.55 -6.96 10.05
CA THR A 44 -8.94 -8.23 10.46
C THR A 44 -9.20 -9.41 9.50
N ALA A 45 -9.94 -9.21 8.41
CA ALA A 45 -10.20 -10.24 7.42
C ALA A 45 -8.91 -10.71 6.74
N LEU A 46 -8.80 -12.02 6.54
CA LEU A 46 -7.67 -12.66 5.86
C LEU A 46 -7.94 -12.93 4.37
N THR A 47 -9.21 -12.86 3.95
CA THR A 47 -9.69 -13.16 2.60
C THR A 47 -10.84 -12.20 2.23
N GLY A 48 -11.27 -12.20 0.97
CA GLY A 48 -12.41 -11.38 0.53
C GLY A 48 -12.07 -9.90 0.34
N TYR A 49 -10.86 -9.61 -0.17
CA TYR A 49 -10.39 -8.24 -0.34
C TYR A 49 -11.24 -7.47 -1.35
N GLN A 50 -11.79 -8.13 -2.37
CA GLN A 50 -12.62 -7.49 -3.39
C GLN A 50 -13.93 -6.99 -2.79
N GLU A 51 -14.59 -7.82 -2.00
CA GLU A 51 -15.82 -7.49 -1.30
C GLU A 51 -15.60 -6.30 -0.37
N ILE A 52 -14.50 -6.31 0.38
CA ILE A 52 -14.12 -5.22 1.29
C ILE A 52 -13.86 -3.92 0.53
N LEU A 53 -13.17 -3.95 -0.61
CA LEU A 53 -12.91 -2.75 -1.43
C LEU A 53 -14.17 -2.16 -2.06
N THR A 54 -15.23 -2.95 -2.20
CA THR A 54 -16.53 -2.50 -2.75
C THR A 54 -17.58 -2.21 -1.68
N ASP A 55 -17.27 -2.42 -0.40
CA ASP A 55 -18.22 -2.22 0.69
C ASP A 55 -18.49 -0.72 0.92
N PRO A 56 -19.76 -0.28 0.89
CA PRO A 56 -20.16 1.12 1.08
C PRO A 56 -19.89 1.66 2.50
N SER A 57 -19.32 0.86 3.40
CA SER A 57 -18.88 1.28 4.74
C SER A 57 -17.48 1.94 4.75
N TYR A 58 -16.66 1.73 3.72
CA TYR A 58 -15.32 2.33 3.58
C TYR A 58 -15.17 3.60 2.68
N PRO A 59 -16.23 4.32 2.25
CA PRO A 59 -16.06 5.57 1.51
C PRO A 59 -15.13 6.54 2.24
N GLY A 60 -14.09 7.01 1.54
CA GLY A 60 -13.14 7.98 2.07
C GLY A 60 -12.19 7.43 3.14
N GLN A 61 -12.04 6.11 3.23
CA GLN A 61 -11.08 5.46 4.13
C GLN A 61 -9.94 4.77 3.36
N ILE A 62 -8.79 4.66 4.01
CA ILE A 62 -7.68 3.81 3.60
C ILE A 62 -7.77 2.52 4.42
N VAL A 63 -8.13 1.41 3.77
CA VAL A 63 -8.23 0.10 4.42
C VAL A 63 -6.88 -0.59 4.42
N THR A 64 -6.43 -1.04 5.59
CA THR A 64 -5.22 -1.85 5.76
C THR A 64 -5.59 -3.30 6.12
N PHE A 65 -4.89 -4.25 5.51
CA PHE A 65 -5.14 -5.69 5.68
C PHE A 65 -4.00 -6.38 6.44
N PRO A 66 -4.29 -7.38 7.30
CA PRO A 66 -3.27 -8.14 8.03
C PRO A 66 -2.55 -9.17 7.16
N PHE A 67 -3.22 -9.72 6.14
CA PHE A 67 -2.63 -10.76 5.32
C PHE A 67 -1.69 -10.12 4.28
N PRO A 68 -0.41 -10.51 4.23
CA PRO A 68 0.59 -9.80 3.44
C PRO A 68 0.43 -9.99 1.93
N HIS A 69 -0.29 -11.02 1.49
CA HIS A 69 -0.53 -11.29 0.09
C HIS A 69 -1.99 -11.01 -0.27
N ILE A 70 -2.24 -9.83 -0.84
CA ILE A 70 -3.54 -9.45 -1.38
C ILE A 70 -3.56 -9.76 -2.87
N ASP A 71 -4.65 -10.35 -3.33
CA ASP A 71 -4.84 -10.90 -4.69
C ASP A 71 -4.01 -12.17 -4.96
N ASN A 72 -4.65 -13.35 -4.78
CA ASN A 72 -4.03 -14.67 -4.99
C ASN A 72 -4.34 -15.25 -6.37
#